data_AF-A0AAN6A4W9-F1
#
_entry.id   AF-A0AAN6A4W9-F1
#
_cell.length_a   1.000
_cell.length_b   1.000
_cell.length_c   1.000
_cell.angle_alpha   90.00
_cell.angle_beta   90.00
_cell.angle_gamma   90.00
#
_symmetry.space_group_name_H-M   'P 1'
#
loop_
_entity.id
_entity.type
_entity.pdbx_description
1 polymer ?
#
loop_
_entity_poly.entity_id
_entity_poly.type
_entity_poly.pdbx_seq_one_letter_code
_entity_poly.pdbx_strand_id
1 'polypeptide(L)'
;MSMQKIPQAELKVMKFIWNKNDIVTSKEVMEAMELEYNWKATTTLTLLSRLTIKRFLDSERIKRITHYTILITKEEYKIFETKRFLEEVHSNSIESLISSLEDCYKNK
;
A
#
# COMPACT_ATOMS: atom_id res chain seq x y z
N MET A 1 -0.33 -16.14 9.14
CA MET A 1 0.21 -15.45 7.94
C MET A 1 0.73 -14.10 8.39
N SER A 2 1.99 -13.77 8.14
CA SER A 2 2.55 -12.47 8.52
C SER A 2 2.30 -11.45 7.41
N MET A 3 1.77 -10.28 7.77
CA MET A 3 1.68 -9.14 6.87
C MET A 3 3.11 -8.68 6.53
N GLN A 4 3.36 -8.32 5.27
CA GLN A 4 4.67 -7.87 4.80
C GLN A 4 4.64 -6.38 4.49
N LYS A 5 5.77 -5.69 4.63
CA LYS A 5 5.86 -4.29 4.20
C LYS A 5 5.67 -4.18 2.70
N ILE A 6 4.83 -3.22 2.32
CA ILE A 6 4.57 -2.88 0.94
C ILE A 6 5.68 -1.91 0.48
N PRO A 7 6.48 -2.27 -0.55
CA PRO A 7 7.45 -1.35 -1.16
C PRO A 7 6.76 -0.09 -1.69
N GLN A 8 7.51 1.01 -1.81
CA GLN A 8 6.93 2.31 -2.17
C GLN A 8 6.12 2.29 -3.48
N ALA A 9 6.57 1.56 -4.51
CA ALA A 9 5.84 1.46 -5.78
C ALA A 9 4.50 0.73 -5.61
N GLU A 10 4.48 -0.39 -4.88
CA GLU A 10 3.24 -1.12 -4.58
C GLU A 10 2.31 -0.31 -3.67
N LEU A 11 2.88 0.49 -2.75
CA LEU A 11 2.12 1.32 -1.83
C LEU A 11 1.39 2.45 -2.56
N LYS A 12 1.95 2.99 -3.65
CA LYS A 12 1.26 3.97 -4.51
C LYS A 12 -0.01 3.37 -5.11
N VAL A 13 0.07 2.13 -5.61
CA VAL A 13 -1.10 1.40 -6.12
C VAL A 13 -2.12 1.19 -5.00
N MET A 14 -1.72 0.67 -3.85
CA MET A 14 -2.64 0.45 -2.72
C MET A 14 -3.29 1.73 -2.21
N LYS A 15 -2.58 2.86 -2.19
CA LYS A 15 -3.16 4.17 -1.83
C LYS A 15 -4.30 4.56 -2.77
N PHE A 16 -4.12 4.38 -4.08
CA PHE A 16 -5.19 4.63 -5.05
C PHE A 16 -6.41 3.72 -4.78
N ILE A 17 -6.17 2.42 -4.58
CA ILE A 17 -7.23 1.44 -4.34
C ILE A 17 -7.99 1.73 -3.03
N TRP A 18 -7.27 2.00 -1.93
CA TRP A 18 -7.88 2.36 -0.65
C TRP A 18 -8.68 3.66 -0.72
N ASN A 19 -8.25 4.64 -1.53
CA ASN A 19 -8.99 5.89 -1.70
C ASN A 19 -10.29 5.69 -2.50
N LYS A 20 -10.34 4.69 -3.39
CA LYS A 20 -11.59 4.32 -4.09
C LYS A 20 -12.58 3.61 -3.18
N ASN A 21 -12.09 2.84 -2.20
CA ASN A 21 -12.89 2.11 -1.21
C ASN A 21 -14.01 1.24 -1.82
N ASP A 22 -13.75 0.70 -3.02
CA ASP A 22 -14.65 -0.16 -3.78
C ASP A 22 -13.82 -1.16 -4.61
N ILE A 23 -14.48 -2.11 -5.25
CA ILE A 23 -13.87 -3.04 -6.21
C ILE A 23 -13.28 -2.22 -7.37
N VAL A 24 -11.99 -2.41 -7.63
CA VAL A 24 -11.29 -1.72 -8.72
C VAL A 24 -10.94 -2.68 -9.84
N THR A 25 -10.99 -2.21 -11.08
CA THR A 25 -10.59 -3.00 -12.24
C THR A 25 -9.12 -2.76 -12.59
N SER A 26 -8.49 -3.75 -13.24
CA SER A 26 -7.13 -3.60 -13.78
C SER A 26 -7.01 -2.37 -14.68
N LYS A 27 -8.04 -2.06 -15.46
CA LYS A 27 -8.08 -0.90 -16.36
C LYS A 27 -8.02 0.42 -15.60
N GLU A 28 -8.86 0.60 -14.58
CA GLU A 28 -8.89 1.84 -13.78
C GLU A 28 -7.56 2.10 -13.08
N VAL A 29 -6.95 1.05 -12.52
CA VAL A 29 -5.64 1.19 -11.85
C VAL A 29 -4.56 1.54 -12.87
N MET A 30 -4.57 0.92 -14.07
CA MET A 30 -3.62 1.25 -15.13
C MET A 30 -3.74 2.71 -15.56
N GLU A 31 -4.95 3.19 -15.85
CA GLU A 31 -5.21 4.57 -16.26
C GLU A 31 -4.78 5.56 -15.18
N ALA A 32 -5.11 5.29 -13.91
CA ALA A 32 -4.72 6.16 -12.81
C ALA A 32 -3.19 6.23 -12.61
N MET A 33 -2.51 5.09 -12.69
CA MET A 33 -1.04 5.05 -12.54
C MET A 33 -0.30 5.66 -13.74
N GLU A 34 -0.87 5.56 -14.94
CA GLU A 34 -0.37 6.24 -16.13
C GLU A 34 -0.51 7.76 -15.99
N LEU A 35 -1.66 8.26 -15.52
CA LEU A 35 -1.89 9.69 -15.33
C LEU A 35 -1.04 10.30 -14.20
N GLU A 36 -0.92 9.62 -13.06
CA GLU A 36 -0.20 10.18 -11.90
C GLU A 36 1.32 9.97 -11.96
N TYR A 37 1.77 8.84 -12.52
CA TYR A 37 3.18 8.42 -12.45
C TYR A 37 3.80 8.09 -13.81
N ASN A 38 3.06 8.26 -14.91
CA ASN A 38 3.50 7.92 -16.27
C ASN A 38 4.00 6.47 -16.41
N TRP A 39 3.37 5.56 -15.67
CA TRP A 39 3.71 4.14 -15.70
C TRP A 39 3.07 3.43 -16.88
N LYS A 40 3.84 2.51 -17.49
CA LYS A 40 3.29 1.57 -18.48
C LYS A 40 2.31 0.61 -17.82
N ALA A 41 1.28 0.22 -18.55
CA ALA A 41 0.30 -0.81 -18.15
C ALA A 41 0.95 -2.09 -17.58
N THR A 42 2.05 -2.56 -18.20
CA THR A 42 2.78 -3.76 -17.75
C THR A 42 3.39 -3.60 -16.35
N THR A 43 3.88 -2.40 -16.00
CA THR A 43 4.40 -2.10 -14.68
C THR A 43 3.30 -2.21 -13.63
N THR A 44 2.16 -1.57 -13.89
CA THR A 44 1.00 -1.59 -12.98
C THR A 44 0.47 -3.00 -12.78
N LEU A 45 0.33 -3.78 -13.85
CA LEU A 45 -0.10 -5.20 -13.76
C LEU A 45 0.88 -6.05 -12.95
N THR A 46 2.19 -5.80 -13.09
CA THR A 46 3.21 -6.51 -12.30
C THR A 46 3.07 -6.19 -10.81
N LEU A 47 2.83 -4.93 -10.45
CA LEU A 47 2.61 -4.50 -9.07
C LEU A 47 1.32 -5.09 -8.50
N LEU A 48 0.22 -5.09 -9.26
CA LEU A 48 -1.05 -5.71 -8.88
C LEU A 48 -0.91 -7.22 -8.63
N SER A 49 -0.17 -7.91 -9.49
CA SER A 49 0.13 -9.35 -9.31
C SER A 49 0.90 -9.60 -8.01
N ARG A 50 1.93 -8.80 -7.72
CA ARG A 50 2.68 -8.90 -6.45
C ARG A 50 1.81 -8.64 -5.23
N LEU A 51 0.93 -7.64 -5.28
CA LEU A 51 -0.01 -7.33 -4.21
C LEU A 51 -1.02 -8.47 -3.98
N THR A 52 -1.43 -9.15 -5.05
CA THR A 52 -2.31 -10.32 -4.98
C THR A 52 -1.59 -11.52 -4.34
N ILE A 53 -0.35 -11.81 -4.75
CA ILE A 53 0.48 -12.87 -4.17
C ILE A 53 0.70 -12.64 -2.67
N LYS A 54 0.91 -11.38 -2.28
CA LYS A 54 1.07 -10.98 -0.87
C LYS A 54 -0.25 -10.92 -0.08
N ARG A 55 -1.39 -11.24 -0.71
CA ARG A 55 -2.73 -11.24 -0.12
C ARG A 55 -3.19 -9.87 0.41
N PHE A 56 -2.71 -8.78 -0.19
CA PHE A 56 -3.27 -7.45 0.04
C PHE A 56 -4.54 -7.21 -0.76
N LEU A 57 -4.60 -7.83 -1.93
CA LEU A 57 -5.75 -7.81 -2.83
C LEU A 57 -6.14 -9.25 -3.15
N ASP A 58 -7.43 -9.47 -3.30
CA ASP A 58 -7.93 -10.62 -4.03
C ASP A 58 -8.11 -10.24 -5.50
N SER A 59 -8.00 -11.20 -6.41
CA SER A 59 -8.17 -10.96 -7.83
C SER A 59 -9.20 -11.91 -8.43
N GLU A 60 -10.28 -11.36 -8.96
CA GLU A 60 -11.31 -12.13 -9.65
C GLU A 60 -11.35 -11.75 -11.13
N ARG A 61 -11.21 -12.74 -12.01
CA ARG A 61 -11.30 -12.51 -13.45
C ARG A 61 -12.75 -12.66 -13.91
N ILE A 62 -13.40 -11.53 -14.17
CA ILE A 62 -14.77 -11.50 -14.71
C ILE A 62 -14.67 -11.15 -16.20
N LYS A 63 -14.96 -12.14 -17.05
CA LYS A 63 -14.80 -12.06 -18.52
C LYS A 63 -13.34 -11.76 -18.93
N ARG A 64 -13.08 -10.55 -19.44
CA ARG A 64 -11.78 -10.07 -19.93
C ARG A 64 -11.11 -9.07 -18.97
N ILE A 65 -11.74 -8.74 -17.85
CA ILE A 65 -11.27 -7.71 -16.90
C ILE A 65 -11.03 -8.37 -15.55
N THR A 66 -9.88 -8.07 -14.95
CA THR A 66 -9.57 -8.50 -13.58
C THR A 66 -10.09 -7.44 -12.62
N HIS A 67 -10.87 -7.87 -11.64
CA HIS A 67 -11.38 -7.07 -10.54
C HIS A 67 -10.55 -7.39 -9.31
N TYR A 68 -10.23 -6.35 -8.54
CA TYR A 68 -9.46 -6.46 -7.32
C TYR A 68 -10.29 -6.01 -6.14
N THR A 69 -10.31 -6.87 -5.12
CA THR A 69 -11.00 -6.61 -3.86
C THR A 69 -9.97 -6.42 -2.76
N ILE A 70 -10.15 -5.40 -1.92
CA ILE A 70 -9.25 -5.11 -0.81
C ILE A 70 -9.40 -6.21 0.25
N LEU A 71 -8.30 -6.90 0.56
CA LEU A 71 -8.26 -7.88 1.67
C LEU A 71 -7.72 -7.26 2.95
N ILE A 72 -6.81 -6.29 2.83
CA ILE A 72 -6.22 -5.57 3.96
C ILE A 72 -6.54 -4.09 3.81
N THR A 73 -7.25 -3.54 4.79
CA THR A 73 -7.63 -2.13 4.81
C THR A 73 -6.43 -1.22 5.07
N LYS A 74 -6.59 0.05 4.74
CA LYS A 74 -5.59 1.09 5.01
C LYS A 74 -5.24 1.18 6.50
N GLU A 75 -6.23 1.01 7.37
CA GLU A 75 -6.02 1.13 8.82
C GLU A 75 -5.26 -0.09 9.38
N GLU A 76 -5.61 -1.30 8.94
CA GLU A 76 -4.85 -2.52 9.30
C GLU A 76 -3.39 -2.41 8.87
N TYR A 77 -3.14 -1.96 7.63
CA TYR A 77 -1.77 -1.78 7.15
C TYR A 77 -1.03 -0.68 7.91
N LYS A 78 -1.71 0.42 8.26
CA LYS A 78 -1.12 1.51 9.05
C LYS A 78 -0.69 1.04 10.43
N ILE A 79 -1.55 0.31 11.15
CA ILE A 79 -1.20 -0.26 12.46
C ILE A 79 0.00 -1.20 12.33
N PHE A 80 0.01 -2.06 11.31
CA PHE A 80 1.13 -2.96 11.03
C PHE A 80 2.44 -2.19 10.79
N GLU A 81 2.45 -1.21 9.88
CA GLU A 81 3.66 -0.45 9.54
C GLU A 81 4.12 0.40 10.71
N THR A 82 3.21 1.00 11.50
CA THR A 82 3.56 1.75 12.71
C THR A 82 4.21 0.85 13.76
N LYS A 83 3.64 -0.33 14.02
CA LYS A 83 4.23 -1.30 14.96
C LYS A 83 5.61 -1.74 14.50
N ARG A 84 5.74 -2.11 13.22
CA ARG A 84 7.03 -2.48 12.61
C ARG A 84 8.05 -1.35 12.72
N PHE A 85 7.66 -0.11 12.43
CA PHE A 85 8.55 1.05 12.52
C PHE A 85 9.01 1.30 13.97
N LEU A 86 8.10 1.17 14.94
CA LEU A 86 8.42 1.28 16.35
C LEU A 86 9.42 0.19 16.79
N GLU A 87 9.21 -1.04 16.33
CA GLU A 87 10.10 -2.18 16.59
C GLU A 87 11.49 -2.00 15.97
N GLU A 88 11.57 -1.68 14.67
CA GLU A 88 12.81 -1.66 13.90
C GLU A 88 13.66 -0.39 14.12
N VAL A 89 13.03 0.76 14.35
CA VAL A 89 13.73 2.06 14.41
C VAL A 89 13.83 2.60 15.84
N HIS A 90 12.80 2.35 16.65
CA HIS A 90 12.70 2.90 18.01
C HIS A 90 12.86 1.85 19.10
N SER A 91 13.23 0.61 18.76
CA SER A 91 13.42 -0.49 19.73
C SER A 91 12.22 -0.68 20.67
N ASN A 92 11.00 -0.58 20.14
CA ASN A 92 9.74 -0.61 20.89
C ASN A 92 9.51 0.55 21.89
N SER A 93 10.28 1.63 21.81
CA SER A 93 10.11 2.80 22.69
C SER A 93 9.23 3.87 22.06
N ILE A 94 8.05 4.09 22.65
CA ILE A 94 7.16 5.20 22.29
C ILE A 94 7.80 6.54 22.64
N GLU A 95 8.55 6.61 23.75
CA GLU A 95 9.27 7.82 24.14
C GLU A 95 10.28 8.22 23.07
N SER A 96 11.05 7.26 22.54
CA SER A 96 11.99 7.50 21.43
C SER A 96 11.30 8.04 20.18
N LEU A 97 10.10 7.52 19.86
CA LEU A 97 9.29 8.02 18.75
C LEU A 97 8.84 9.46 18.99
N ILE A 98 8.31 9.78 20.17
CA ILE A 98 7.84 11.13 20.51
C ILE A 98 8.99 12.13 20.48
N SER A 99 10.13 11.81 21.11
CA SER A 99 11.30 12.68 21.11
C SER A 99 11.80 12.96 19.70
N SER A 100 11.88 11.93 18.84
CA SER A 100 12.31 12.11 17.44
C SER A 100 11.33 12.97 16.65
N LEU A 101 10.02 12.83 16.89
CA LEU A 101 9.00 13.69 16.29
C LEU A 101 9.14 15.14 16.78
N GLU A 102 9.31 15.36 18.08
CA GLU A 102 9.55 16.71 18.62
C GLU A 102 10.76 17.38 17.99
N ASP A 103 11.87 16.65 17.86
CA ASP A 103 13.09 17.18 17.23
C ASP A 103 12.88 17.52 15.75
N CYS A 104 12.04 16.77 15.04
CA CYS A 104 11.65 17.10 13.66
C CYS A 104 10.86 18.42 13.58
N TYR A 105 10.06 18.75 14.59
CA TYR A 105 9.26 19.99 14.63
C TYR A 105 10.06 21.20 15.16
N LYS A 106 11.06 20.98 16.03
CA LYS A 106 11.93 22.04 16.57
C LYS A 106 12.96 22.55 15.56
N ASN A 107 13.36 21.73 14.58
CA ASN A 107 14.33 22.08 13.54
C ASN A 107 13.72 22.74 12.30
N LYS A 108 12.60 23.44 12.47
CA LYS A 108 11.86 24.13 11.40
C LYS A 108 11.54 25.56 11.83
#